data_AF-A0AAV4SL39-F1
#
_entry.id   AF-A0AAV4SL39-F1
#
_cell.length_a   1.000
_cell.length_b   1.000
_cell.length_c   1.000
_cell.angle_alpha   90.00
_cell.angle_beta   90.00
_cell.angle_gamma   90.00
#
_symmetry.space_group_name_H-M   'P 1'
#
loop_
_entity.id
_entity.type
_entity.pdbx_description
1 polymer ?
#
loop_
_entity_poly.entity_id
_entity_poly.type
_entity_poly.pdbx_seq_one_letter_code
_entity_poly.pdbx_strand_id
1 'polypeptide(L)'
;MHQLYVLYENATGYALFRTTEFEEIALFLPQVKKSILDISKFRSIVFLTAFHSFESIKDSFENMKSILEGQIHMDLQLFLENNIPKASKSRQTVVLGVADPSLAS
;
A
#
# COMPACT_ATOMS: atom_id res chain seq x y z
N MET A 1 10.20 3.66 -15.62
CA MET A 1 8.87 3.15 -15.23
C MET A 1 9.01 2.50 -13.89
N HIS A 2 8.22 2.94 -12.92
CA HIS A 2 8.25 2.41 -11.57
C HIS A 2 6.91 1.75 -11.29
N GLN A 3 6.94 0.61 -10.60
CA GLN A 3 5.72 -0.03 -10.15
C GLN A 3 5.42 0.45 -8.74
N LEU A 4 4.35 1.23 -8.57
CA LEU A 4 3.87 1.66 -7.27
C LEU A 4 3.01 0.57 -6.64
N TYR A 5 3.36 0.20 -5.41
CA TYR A 5 2.52 -0.50 -4.46
C TYR A 5 2.12 0.48 -3.35
N VAL A 6 0.92 0.34 -2.80
CA VAL A 6 0.42 1.16 -1.69
C VAL A 6 0.07 0.23 -0.55
N LEU A 7 0.72 0.43 0.60
CA LEU A 7 0.35 -0.21 1.86
C LEU A 7 -0.86 0.52 2.44
N TYR A 8 -1.88 -0.24 2.81
CA TYR A 8 -3.03 0.26 3.56
C TYR A 8 -3.15 -0.53 4.86
N GLU A 9 -2.89 0.16 5.96
CA GLU A 9 -2.99 -0.38 7.32
C GLU A 9 -4.41 -0.17 7.84
N ASN A 10 -5.02 -1.23 8.36
CA ASN A 10 -6.36 -1.21 8.90
C ASN A 10 -6.37 -1.95 10.25
N ALA A 11 -7.30 -1.59 11.14
CA ALA A 11 -7.54 -2.32 12.38
C ALA A 11 -7.81 -3.83 12.18
N THR A 12 -8.27 -4.24 10.98
CA THR A 12 -8.49 -5.65 10.64
C THR A 12 -7.27 -6.34 10.01
N GLY A 13 -6.21 -5.62 9.65
CA GLY A 13 -5.06 -6.20 8.95
C GLY A 13 -4.38 -5.27 7.96
N TYR A 14 -3.51 -5.84 7.13
CA TYR A 14 -2.77 -5.16 6.08
C TYR A 14 -3.34 -5.49 4.70
N ALA A 15 -3.50 -4.46 3.87
CA ALA A 15 -3.78 -4.62 2.45
C ALA A 15 -2.65 -4.01 1.63
N LEU A 16 -2.24 -4.71 0.59
CA LEU A 16 -1.30 -4.21 -0.41
C LEU A 16 -2.04 -4.04 -1.73
N PHE A 17 -1.96 -2.84 -2.27
CA PHE A 17 -2.52 -2.51 -3.57
C PHE A 17 -1.42 -2.22 -4.57
N ARG A 18 -1.65 -2.54 -5.84
CA ARG A 18 -0.82 -2.10 -6.96
C ARG A 18 -1.63 -1.10 -7.77
N THR A 19 -0.97 -0.04 -8.24
CA THR A 19 -1.62 0.95 -9.11
C THR A 19 -1.10 0.85 -10.55
N THR A 20 -1.91 1.26 -11.51
CA THR A 20 -1.41 1.62 -12.84
C THR A 20 -0.63 2.93 -12.77
N GLU A 21 0.34 3.13 -13.66
CA GLU A 21 0.99 4.43 -13.81
C GLU A 21 -0.08 5.48 -14.18
N PHE A 22 0.00 6.66 -13.56
CA PHE A 22 -0.86 7.80 -13.85
C PHE A 22 0.01 9.05 -14.03
N GLU A 23 -0.45 10.00 -14.86
CA GLU A 23 0.24 11.28 -15.01
C GLU A 23 -0.05 12.18 -13.79
N GLU A 24 0.98 12.49 -13.01
CA GLU A 24 0.86 13.35 -11.82
C GLU A 24 0.25 14.73 -12.13
N ILE A 25 0.54 15.28 -13.32
CA ILE A 25 -0.01 16.57 -13.76
C ILE A 25 -1.54 16.51 -13.86
N ALA A 26 -2.10 15.37 -14.25
CA ALA A 26 -3.54 15.20 -14.40
C ALA A 26 -4.29 15.12 -13.06
N LEU A 27 -3.62 14.84 -11.93
CA LEU A 27 -4.25 14.75 -10.60
C LEU A 27 -4.94 16.05 -10.17
N PHE A 28 -4.47 17.20 -10.64
CA PHE A 28 -5.04 18.50 -10.29
C PHE A 28 -6.30 18.82 -11.08
N LEU A 29 -6.58 18.07 -12.15
CA LEU A 29 -7.76 18.27 -12.98
C LEU A 29 -9.03 17.80 -12.24
N PRO A 30 -10.10 18.63 -12.17
CA PRO A 30 -11.32 18.29 -11.45
C PRO A 30 -11.98 16.96 -11.89
N GLN A 31 -11.89 16.63 -13.18
CA GLN A 31 -12.41 15.38 -13.72
C GLN A 31 -11.69 14.14 -13.18
N VAL A 32 -10.38 14.23 -12.92
CA VAL A 32 -9.60 13.12 -12.36
C VAL A 32 -9.97 12.92 -10.90
N LYS A 33 -10.09 14.00 -10.12
CA LYS A 33 -10.57 13.93 -8.72
C LYS A 33 -11.96 13.28 -8.62
N LYS A 34 -12.89 13.64 -9.52
CA LYS A 34 -14.22 13.01 -9.57
C LYS A 34 -14.17 11.53 -9.95
N SER A 35 -13.20 11.13 -10.78
CA SER A 35 -13.05 9.73 -11.19
C SER A 35 -12.61 8.80 -10.05
N ILE A 36 -11.82 9.31 -9.10
CA ILE A 36 -11.38 8.54 -7.92
C ILE A 36 -12.57 8.25 -6.97
N LEU A 37 -13.58 9.13 -6.95
CA LEU A 37 -14.82 8.94 -6.19
C LEU A 37 -15.81 7.98 -6.87
N ASP A 38 -15.59 7.67 -8.15
CA ASP A 38 -16.37 6.68 -8.89
C ASP A 38 -15.72 5.31 -8.72
N ILE A 39 -16.39 4.40 -8.01
CA ILE A 39 -15.86 3.09 -7.68
C ILE A 39 -15.49 2.25 -8.91
N SER A 40 -16.20 2.42 -10.02
CA SER A 40 -15.95 1.65 -11.24
C SER A 40 -14.64 2.11 -11.89
N LYS A 41 -14.40 3.42 -11.88
CA LYS A 41 -13.16 4.01 -12.40
C LYS A 41 -11.99 3.74 -11.45
N PHE A 42 -12.19 3.86 -10.14
CA PHE A 42 -11.15 3.57 -9.16
C PHE A 42 -10.64 2.13 -9.26
N ARG A 43 -11.54 1.16 -9.41
CA ARG A 43 -11.16 -0.27 -9.56
C ARG A 43 -10.40 -0.58 -10.85
N SER A 44 -10.44 0.29 -11.87
CA SER A 44 -9.62 0.13 -13.08
C SER A 44 -8.17 0.57 -12.90
N ILE A 45 -7.85 1.31 -11.83
CA ILE A 45 -6.51 1.87 -11.60
C ILE A 45 -5.85 1.35 -10.32
N VAL A 46 -6.63 0.85 -9.36
CA VAL A 46 -6.13 0.27 -8.09
C VAL A 46 -6.56 -1.19 -7.96
N PHE A 47 -5.58 -2.06 -7.75
CA PHE A 47 -5.76 -3.51 -7.70
C PHE A 47 -5.28 -4.06 -6.36
N LEU A 48 -6.13 -4.78 -5.64
CA LEU A 48 -5.72 -5.52 -4.44
C LEU A 48 -4.78 -6.66 -4.86
N THR A 49 -3.56 -6.67 -4.34
CA THR A 49 -2.58 -7.72 -4.64
C THR A 49 -2.40 -8.69 -3.48
N ALA A 50 -2.53 -8.22 -2.24
CA ALA A 50 -2.43 -9.06 -1.06
C ALA A 50 -3.24 -8.49 0.10
N PHE A 51 -3.71 -9.39 0.96
CA PHE A 51 -4.38 -9.02 2.20
C PHE A 51 -3.96 -10.01 3.30
N HIS A 52 -3.67 -9.48 4.49
CA HIS A 52 -3.38 -10.25 5.69
C HIS A 52 -4.27 -9.75 6.81
N SER A 53 -5.17 -10.59 7.31
CA SER A 53 -6.03 -10.27 8.45
C SER A 53 -5.33 -10.54 9.77
N PHE A 54 -5.55 -9.71 10.77
CA PHE A 54 -5.16 -10.02 12.14
C PHE A 54 -6.07 -11.10 12.75
N GLU A 55 -5.48 -12.08 13.43
CA GLU A 55 -6.22 -13.21 14.00
C GLU A 55 -6.82 -12.86 15.37
N SER A 56 -6.25 -11.88 16.08
CA SER A 56 -6.75 -11.44 17.38
C SER A 56 -6.71 -9.93 17.58
N ILE A 57 -7.48 -9.46 18.56
CA ILE A 57 -7.46 -8.06 19.01
C ILE A 57 -6.06 -7.68 19.52
N LYS A 58 -5.38 -8.64 20.17
CA LYS A 58 -4.03 -8.43 20.69
C LYS A 58 -3.06 -8.13 19.55
N ASP A 59 -3.08 -8.95 18.49
CA ASP A 59 -2.20 -8.79 17.34
C ASP A 59 -2.46 -7.46 16.63
N SER A 60 -3.74 -7.12 16.42
CA SER A 60 -4.15 -5.83 15.85
C SER A 60 -3.64 -4.64 16.67
N PHE A 61 -3.75 -4.71 18.00
CA PHE A 61 -3.30 -3.66 18.89
C PHE A 61 -1.77 -3.51 18.90
N GLU A 62 -1.03 -4.62 18.94
CA GLU A 62 0.43 -4.61 18.90
C GLU A 62 0.96 -4.06 17.57
N ASN A 63 0.40 -4.50 16.44
CA ASN A 63 0.74 -4.02 15.11
C ASN A 63 0.45 -2.50 14.97
N MET A 64 -0.72 -2.04 15.43
CA MET A 64 -1.07 -0.61 15.42
C MET A 64 -0.10 0.22 16.26
N LYS A 65 0.25 -0.27 17.45
CA LYS A 65 1.19 0.41 18.33
C LYS A 65 2.56 0.55 17.67
N SER A 66 3.09 -0.52 17.08
CA SER A 66 4.37 -0.48 16.37
C SER A 66 4.37 0.59 15.28
N ILE A 67 3.31 0.66 14.46
CA ILE A 67 3.18 1.70 13.42
C ILE A 67 3.19 3.10 14.02
N LEU A 68 2.44 3.35 15.11
CA LEU A 68 2.40 4.64 15.81
C LEU A 68 3.76 5.04 16.41
N GLU A 69 4.58 4.07 16.77
CA GLU A 69 5.95 4.28 17.26
C GLU A 69 6.97 4.37 16.11
N GLY A 70 6.53 4.30 14.85
CA GLY A 70 7.37 4.31 13.67
C GLY A 70 8.21 3.06 13.47
N GLN A 71 7.73 1.92 14.00
CA GLN A 71 8.40 0.63 13.93
C GLN A 71 7.63 -0.33 13.01
N ILE A 72 8.38 -1.12 12.24
CA ILE A 72 7.81 -2.19 11.41
C ILE A 72 7.61 -3.42 12.29
N HIS A 73 6.36 -3.81 12.52
CA HIS A 73 6.03 -5.07 13.20
C HIS A 73 6.48 -6.28 12.35
N MET A 74 6.82 -7.40 12.98
CA MET A 74 7.31 -8.60 12.28
C MET A 74 6.29 -9.12 11.24
N ASP A 75 5.00 -9.09 11.56
CA ASP A 75 3.95 -9.51 10.64
C ASP A 75 3.89 -8.61 9.39
N LEU A 76 4.05 -7.29 9.57
CA LEU A 76 4.11 -6.34 8.47
C LEU A 76 5.33 -6.61 7.59
N GLN A 77 6.49 -6.84 8.20
CA GLN A 77 7.71 -7.18 7.47
C GLN A 77 7.51 -8.44 6.63
N LEU A 78 7.03 -9.53 7.23
CA LEU A 78 6.78 -10.80 6.55
C LEU A 78 5.72 -10.63 5.44
N PHE A 79 4.68 -9.85 5.69
CA PHE A 79 3.67 -9.54 4.68
C PHE A 79 4.28 -8.83 3.48
N LEU A 80 5.12 -7.81 3.68
CA LEU A 80 5.77 -7.08 2.58
C LEU A 80 6.78 -7.95 1.83
N GLU A 81 7.62 -8.72 2.53
CA GLU A 81 8.62 -9.60 1.93
C GLU A 81 8.00 -10.69 1.04
N ASN A 82 6.82 -11.18 1.41
CA ASN A 82 6.12 -12.23 0.66
C ASN A 82 5.32 -11.70 -0.54
N ASN A 83 4.90 -10.43 -0.51
CA ASN A 83 3.95 -9.89 -1.48
C ASN A 83 4.52 -8.82 -2.41
N ILE A 84 5.68 -8.24 -2.10
CA ILE A 84 6.39 -7.32 -2.99
C ILE A 84 7.38 -8.12 -3.85
N PRO A 85 7.33 -8.00 -5.19
CA PRO A 85 8.31 -8.63 -6.06
C PRO A 85 9.72 -8.18 -5.69
N LYS A 86 10.61 -9.15 -5.42
CA LYS A 86 12.03 -8.86 -5.24
C LYS A 86 12.55 -8.15 -6.49
N ALA A 87 13.37 -7.11 -6.29
CA ALA A 87 13.97 -6.35 -7.38
C ALA A 87 14.66 -7.31 -8.37
N SER A 88 14.00 -7.53 -9.50
CA SER A 88 14.52 -8.34 -10.60
C SER A 88 15.67 -7.58 -11.27
N LYS A 89 16.54 -8.29 -12.00
CA LYS A 89 17.53 -7.67 -12.91
C LYS A 89 16.88 -6.79 -14.01
N SER A 90 15.56 -6.75 -14.09
CA SER A 90 14.81 -5.81 -14.93
C SER A 90 14.90 -4.36 -14.40
N ARG A 91 14.94 -3.38 -15.30
CA ARG A 91 15.04 -1.93 -15.00
C ARG A 91 13.80 -1.32 -14.32
N GLN A 92 12.87 -2.12 -13.80
CA GLN A 92 11.65 -1.62 -13.19
C GLN A 92 11.83 -1.45 -11.68
N THR A 93 11.93 -0.20 -11.23
CA THR A 93 12.01 0.15 -9.81
C THR A 93 10.67 -0.13 -9.14
N VAL A 94 10.69 -0.77 -7.97
CA VAL A 94 9.50 -0.95 -7.13
C VAL A 94 9.48 0.17 -6.09
N VAL A 95 8.34 0.83 -5.95
CA VAL A 95 8.12 1.90 -4.97
C VAL A 95 6.98 1.47 -4.05
N LEU A 96 7.16 1.61 -2.74
CA LEU A 96 6.13 1.38 -1.74
C LEU A 96 5.65 2.74 -1.20
N GLY A 97 4.39 3.05 -1.42
CA GLY A 97 3.70 4.16 -0.77
C GLY A 97 3.18 3.73 0.59
N VAL A 98 3.53 4.49 1.62
CA VAL A 98 3.09 4.31 3.01
C VAL A 98 2.30 5.55 3.46
N ALA A 99 1.33 5.36 4.36
CA ALA A 99 0.55 6.46 4.90
C ALA A 99 1.34 7.24 5.97
N ASP A 100 2.06 6.53 6.84
CA ASP A 100 2.93 7.13 7.85
C ASP A 100 4.38 7.25 7.32
N PRO A 101 4.92 8.48 7.16
CA PRO A 101 6.30 8.67 6.75
C PRO A 101 7.34 8.04 7.67
N SER A 102 7.03 7.79 8.94
CA SER A 102 7.96 7.15 9.87
C SER A 102 8.31 5.70 9.49
N LEU A 103 7.49 5.06 8.63
CA LEU A 103 7.77 3.72 8.11
C LEU A 103 8.70 3.73 6.89
N ALA A 104 8.97 4.90 6.32
CA ALA A 104 9.80 5.05 5.12
C ALA A 104 11.29 5.30 5.43
N SER A 105 11.66 5.41 6.71
CA SER A 105 13.02 5.73 7.19
C SER A 105 13.92 4.51 7.35
#